data_AF-A0A8T1TS94-F1
#
_entry.id   AF-A0A8T1TS94-F1
#
_cell.length_a   1.000
_cell.length_b   1.000
_cell.length_c   1.000
_cell.angle_alpha   90.00
_cell.angle_beta   90.00
_cell.angle_gamma   90.00
#
_symmetry.space_group_name_H-M   'P 1'
#
loop_
_entity.id
_entity.type
_entity.pdbx_description
1 polymer ?
#
loop_
_entity_poly.entity_id
_entity_poly.type
_entity_poly.pdbx_seq_one_letter_code
_entity_poly.pdbx_strand_id
1 'polypeptide(L)'
;MQDWINEVWAPDIQKGPSVLLLDSLKTHKMESIQTRLVDHAHNSVVCVPPGVTGTSQPMDMAVMNPFKDRLRYIYMKYVIASGIFTDAAQNEDLLLRQWSWCGRKSTKNPFRMFFFKAGLIATGPRDANGVFATPVPASEEVVEATSEEIDEATS
;
A
#
# COMPACT_ATOMS: atom_id res chain seq x y z
N MET A 1 7.35 10.80 5.89
CA MET A 1 7.28 9.37 5.47
C MET A 1 7.37 8.46 6.67
N GLN A 2 8.40 8.57 7.52
CA GLN A 2 8.49 7.78 8.75
C GLN A 2 7.28 7.97 9.67
N ASP A 3 6.82 9.22 9.85
CA ASP A 3 5.64 9.52 10.66
C ASP A 3 4.38 8.91 10.04
N TRP A 4 4.19 9.06 8.73
CA TRP A 4 3.10 8.39 8.01
C TRP A 4 3.12 6.86 8.17
N ILE A 5 4.30 6.23 8.15
CA ILE A 5 4.41 4.78 8.37
C ILE A 5 3.93 4.43 9.78
N ASN A 6 4.35 5.18 10.80
CA ASN A 6 4.02 4.88 12.19
C ASN A 6 2.58 5.21 12.56
N GLU A 7 2.07 6.33 12.07
CA GLU A 7 0.81 6.92 12.53
C GLU A 7 -0.38 6.51 11.66
N VAL A 8 -0.12 6.12 10.41
CA VAL A 8 -1.18 5.81 9.44
C VAL A 8 -1.05 4.37 8.94
N TRP A 9 0.11 3.99 8.39
CA TRP A 9 0.24 2.70 7.70
C TRP A 9 0.26 1.50 8.66
N ALA A 10 1.19 1.49 9.61
CA ALA A 10 1.40 0.38 10.52
C ALA A 10 0.17 0.08 11.41
N PRO A 11 -0.60 1.07 11.89
CA PRO A 11 -1.83 0.80 12.64
C PRO A 11 -2.95 0.18 11.80
N ASP A 12 -3.04 0.53 10.50
CA ASP A 12 -4.14 0.10 9.62
C ASP A 12 -3.91 -1.27 8.98
N ILE A 13 -2.66 -1.72 8.88
CA ILE A 13 -2.33 -3.04 8.34
C ILE A 13 -2.62 -4.12 9.39
N GLN A 14 -3.58 -4.99 9.06
CA GLN A 14 -3.87 -6.20 9.85
C GLN A 14 -2.60 -7.05 9.99
N LYS A 15 -2.45 -7.77 11.11
CA LYS A 15 -1.25 -8.53 11.56
C LYS A 15 -0.86 -9.72 10.65
N GLY A 16 -0.75 -9.52 9.35
CA GLY A 16 -0.36 -10.55 8.38
C GLY A 16 0.56 -9.99 7.30
N PRO A 17 1.28 -10.87 6.58
CA PRO A 17 2.13 -10.46 5.47
C PRO A 17 1.35 -9.65 4.45
N SER A 18 1.91 -8.51 4.06
CA SER A 18 1.27 -7.54 3.18
C SER A 18 2.21 -7.11 2.07
N VAL A 19 1.67 -6.75 0.90
CA VAL A 19 2.44 -6.18 -0.21
C VAL A 19 2.11 -4.71 -0.34
N LEU A 20 3.11 -3.86 -0.17
CA LEU A 20 2.99 -2.41 -0.34
C LEU A 20 3.60 -1.99 -1.68
N LEU A 21 2.74 -1.51 -2.58
CA LEU A 21 3.15 -0.96 -3.87
C LEU A 21 3.37 0.55 -3.77
N LEU A 22 4.59 1.02 -4.02
CA LEU A 22 4.97 2.44 -4.02
C LEU A 22 5.47 2.87 -5.40
N ASP A 23 5.45 4.16 -5.66
CA ASP A 23 6.15 4.71 -6.82
C ASP A 23 7.67 4.77 -6.58
N SER A 24 8.41 5.13 -7.63
CA SER A 24 9.87 5.19 -7.59
C SER A 24 10.44 6.48 -6.97
N LEU A 25 9.68 7.20 -6.14
CA LEU A 25 10.14 8.41 -5.46
C LEU A 25 11.38 8.12 -4.59
N LYS A 26 12.37 9.04 -4.60
CA LYS A 26 13.65 8.84 -3.87
C LYS A 26 13.44 8.47 -2.41
N THR A 27 12.49 9.13 -1.74
CA THR A 27 12.18 8.88 -0.33
C THR A 27 11.70 7.44 -0.07
N HIS A 28 10.97 6.82 -1.00
CA HIS A 28 10.53 5.43 -0.86
C HIS A 28 11.66 4.42 -1.01
N LYS A 29 12.77 4.81 -1.66
CA LYS A 29 13.96 3.96 -1.89
C LYS A 29 15.06 4.14 -0.85
N MET A 30 14.88 5.08 0.07
CA MET A 30 15.83 5.27 1.17
C MET A 30 15.85 4.03 2.06
N GLU A 31 17.04 3.58 2.44
CA GLU A 31 17.24 2.41 3.30
C GLU A 31 16.44 2.52 4.60
N SER A 32 16.49 3.67 5.26
CA SER A 32 15.73 3.92 6.50
C SER A 32 14.21 3.74 6.34
N ILE A 33 13.66 3.96 5.15
CA ILE A 33 12.24 3.75 4.85
C ILE A 33 11.97 2.28 4.53
N GLN A 34 12.86 1.62 3.78
CA GLN A 34 12.75 0.20 3.45
C GLN A 34 12.82 -0.67 4.72
N THR A 35 13.81 -0.44 5.59
CA THR A 35 13.94 -1.09 6.91
C THR A 35 12.66 -0.91 7.74
N ARG A 36 12.10 0.31 7.78
CA ARG A 36 10.85 0.58 8.51
C ARG A 36 9.65 -0.20 7.97
N LEU A 37 9.54 -0.34 6.64
CA LEU A 37 8.40 -1.01 6.01
C LEU A 37 8.51 -2.54 6.05
N VAL A 38 9.71 -3.07 5.80
CA VAL A 38 9.99 -4.51 5.71
C VAL A 38 10.15 -5.11 7.09
N ASP A 39 11.07 -4.57 7.89
CA ASP A 39 11.48 -5.21 9.15
C ASP A 39 10.49 -4.92 10.28
N HIS A 40 9.96 -3.70 10.34
CA HIS A 40 9.09 -3.29 11.45
C HIS A 40 7.59 -3.41 11.16
N ALA A 41 7.20 -3.45 9.89
CA ALA A 41 5.78 -3.50 9.50
C ALA A 41 5.43 -4.75 8.66
N HIS A 42 6.35 -5.72 8.53
CA HIS A 42 6.16 -7.01 7.86
C HIS A 42 5.60 -6.90 6.43
N ASN A 43 6.04 -5.90 5.67
CA ASN A 43 5.62 -5.69 4.29
C ASN A 43 6.67 -6.17 3.29
N SER A 44 6.22 -6.73 2.17
CA SER A 44 7.00 -6.76 0.94
C SER A 44 6.78 -5.46 0.17
N VAL A 45 7.83 -4.68 -0.04
CA VAL A 45 7.74 -3.40 -0.74
C VAL A 45 8.09 -3.58 -2.21
N VAL A 46 7.19 -3.17 -3.11
CA VAL A 46 7.40 -3.20 -4.56
C VAL A 46 7.37 -1.77 -5.09
N CYS A 47 8.46 -1.35 -5.76
CA CYS A 47 8.51 -0.06 -6.43
C CYS A 47 8.04 -0.20 -7.88
N VAL A 48 7.04 0.58 -8.27
CA VAL A 48 6.63 0.72 -9.66
C VAL A 48 7.75 1.41 -10.45
N PRO A 49 8.11 0.91 -11.65
CA PRO A 49 9.10 1.56 -12.48
C PRO A 49 8.72 3.01 -12.83
N PRO A 50 9.70 3.92 -12.97
CA PRO A 50 9.43 5.28 -13.41
C PRO A 50 8.69 5.30 -14.76
N GLY A 51 7.79 6.26 -14.94
CA GLY A 51 7.10 6.50 -16.22
C GLY A 51 5.87 5.62 -16.51
N VAL A 52 5.58 4.61 -15.67
CA VAL A 52 4.42 3.71 -15.86
C VAL A 52 3.37 3.77 -14.74
N THR A 53 3.55 4.62 -13.72
CA THR A 53 2.61 4.68 -12.58
C THR A 53 1.17 4.93 -12.99
N GLY A 54 0.94 5.78 -13.99
CA GLY A 54 -0.40 6.08 -14.52
C GLY A 54 -1.15 4.88 -15.10
N THR A 55 -0.47 3.78 -15.44
CA THR A 55 -1.06 2.56 -16.00
C THR A 55 -0.86 1.31 -15.13
N SER A 56 0.15 1.29 -14.26
CA SER A 56 0.48 0.11 -13.45
C SER A 56 0.32 0.33 -11.96
N GLN A 57 0.04 1.54 -11.49
CA GLN A 57 -0.24 1.81 -10.08
C GLN A 57 -1.76 1.90 -9.87
N PRO A 58 -2.38 1.00 -9.09
CA PRO A 58 -3.82 1.01 -8.85
C PRO A 58 -4.32 2.31 -8.26
N MET A 59 -3.53 2.97 -7.41
CA MET A 59 -3.89 4.26 -6.82
C MET A 59 -4.04 5.35 -7.89
N ASP A 60 -3.12 5.39 -8.86
CA ASP A 60 -3.19 6.33 -9.97
C ASP A 60 -4.40 6.03 -10.87
N MET A 61 -4.62 4.77 -11.21
CA MET A 61 -5.73 4.39 -12.10
C MET A 61 -7.12 4.50 -11.46
N ALA A 62 -7.26 4.05 -10.22
CA ALA A 62 -8.55 3.91 -9.55
C ALA A 62 -9.01 5.21 -8.88
N VAL A 63 -8.06 5.97 -8.34
CA VAL A 63 -8.35 7.13 -7.49
C VAL A 63 -7.90 8.41 -8.16
N MET A 64 -6.61 8.53 -8.50
CA MET A 64 -6.07 9.81 -8.96
C MET A 64 -6.56 10.21 -10.35
N ASN A 65 -6.68 9.27 -11.30
CA ASN A 65 -7.16 9.58 -12.64
C ASN A 65 -8.61 10.11 -12.60
N PRO A 66 -9.59 9.41 -12.01
CA PRO A 66 -10.95 9.94 -11.87
C PRO A 66 -11.02 11.25 -11.06
N PHE A 67 -10.18 11.40 -10.04
CA PHE A 67 -10.09 12.62 -9.25
C PHE A 67 -9.61 13.81 -10.10
N LYS A 68 -8.49 13.65 -10.82
CA LYS A 68 -7.91 14.68 -11.70
C LYS A 68 -8.85 15.05 -12.85
N ASP A 69 -9.51 14.09 -13.48
CA ASP A 69 -10.45 14.35 -14.56
C ASP A 69 -11.65 15.17 -14.08
N ARG A 70 -12.18 14.83 -12.91
CA ARG A 70 -13.30 15.59 -12.32
C ARG A 70 -12.86 16.98 -11.85
N LEU A 71 -11.68 17.12 -11.25
CA LEU A 71 -11.12 18.43 -10.93
C LEU A 71 -11.00 19.30 -12.18
N ARG A 72 -10.45 18.76 -13.27
CA ARG A 72 -10.32 19.47 -14.56
C ARG A 72 -11.68 19.92 -15.08
N TYR A 73 -12.69 19.06 -15.00
CA TYR A 73 -14.06 19.40 -15.41
C TYR A 73 -14.66 20.55 -14.58
N ILE A 74 -14.53 20.50 -13.25
CA ILE A 74 -15.05 21.54 -12.36
C ILE A 74 -14.29 22.86 -12.57
N TYR A 75 -12.97 22.78 -12.64
CA TYR A 75 -12.10 23.91 -12.91
C TYR A 75 -12.51 24.61 -14.22
N MET A 76 -12.66 23.85 -15.31
CA MET A 76 -13.06 24.39 -16.60
C MET A 76 -14.44 25.07 -16.53
N LYS A 77 -15.40 24.47 -15.83
CA LYS A 77 -16.73 25.07 -15.62
C LYS A 77 -16.65 26.39 -14.85
N TYR A 78 -15.85 26.43 -13.79
CA TYR A 78 -15.63 27.66 -13.03
C TYR A 78 -15.00 28.74 -13.90
N VAL A 79 -13.94 28.41 -14.65
CA VAL A 79 -13.25 29.36 -15.51
C VAL A 79 -14.17 29.95 -16.59
N ILE A 80 -15.01 29.13 -17.20
CA ILE A 80 -16.01 29.58 -18.19
C ILE A 80 -17.03 30.53 -17.56
N ALA A 81 -17.49 30.27 -16.33
CA ALA A 81 -18.55 31.04 -15.69
C ALA A 81 -18.07 32.28 -14.93
N SER A 82 -16.86 32.25 -14.36
CA SER A 82 -16.40 33.20 -13.34
C SER A 82 -14.98 33.72 -13.58
N GLY A 83 -14.28 33.26 -14.64
CA GLY A 83 -12.89 33.61 -14.91
C GLY A 83 -11.88 32.81 -14.09
N ILE A 84 -10.63 33.26 -14.05
CA ILE A 84 -9.52 32.52 -13.41
C ILE A 84 -9.63 32.65 -11.89
N PHE A 85 -9.27 31.59 -11.15
CA PHE A 85 -9.12 31.65 -9.69
C PHE A 85 -8.16 32.76 -9.28
N THR A 86 -8.61 33.63 -8.38
CA THR A 86 -7.84 34.78 -7.91
C THR A 86 -7.19 34.55 -6.55
N ASP A 87 -7.58 33.50 -5.83
CA ASP A 87 -7.08 33.19 -4.48
C ASP A 87 -6.85 31.68 -4.27
N ALA A 88 -5.84 31.37 -3.45
CA ALA A 88 -5.48 30.03 -3.03
C ALA A 88 -6.61 29.34 -2.24
N ALA A 89 -7.37 30.08 -1.43
CA ALA A 89 -8.47 29.50 -0.63
C ALA A 89 -9.57 28.89 -1.51
N GLN A 90 -9.86 29.51 -2.66
CA GLN A 90 -10.83 28.97 -3.63
C GLN A 90 -10.36 27.65 -4.23
N ASN A 91 -9.05 27.55 -4.51
CA ASN A 91 -8.45 26.30 -5.00
C ASN A 91 -8.49 25.21 -3.92
N GLU A 92 -8.19 25.57 -2.67
CA GLU A 92 -8.19 24.62 -1.55
C GLU A 92 -9.59 24.06 -1.27
N ASP A 93 -10.63 24.90 -1.19
CA ASP A 93 -12.01 24.45 -0.98
C ASP A 93 -12.47 23.48 -2.08
N LEU A 94 -12.11 23.77 -3.34
CA LEU A 94 -12.42 22.86 -4.45
C LEU A 94 -11.69 21.52 -4.34
N LEU A 95 -10.41 21.54 -4.00
CA LEU A 95 -9.62 20.32 -3.79
C LEU A 95 -10.23 19.47 -2.67
N LEU A 96 -10.57 20.06 -1.53
CA LEU A 96 -11.16 19.37 -0.37
C LEU A 96 -12.53 18.78 -0.71
N ARG A 97 -13.41 19.54 -1.36
CA ARG A 97 -14.74 19.06 -1.81
C ARG A 97 -14.60 17.88 -2.75
N GLN A 98 -13.67 17.97 -3.70
CA GLN A 98 -13.48 16.93 -4.70
C GLN A 98 -12.83 15.68 -4.09
N TRP A 99 -11.95 15.84 -3.11
CA TRP A 99 -11.36 14.73 -2.37
C TRP A 99 -12.44 13.95 -1.60
N SER A 100 -13.30 14.67 -0.86
CA SER A 100 -14.45 14.09 -0.16
C SER A 100 -15.43 13.37 -1.09
N TRP A 101 -15.67 13.92 -2.29
CA TRP A 101 -16.49 13.24 -3.30
C TRP A 101 -15.84 11.94 -3.80
N CYS A 102 -14.54 11.97 -4.08
CA CYS A 102 -13.80 10.81 -4.57
C CYS A 102 -13.82 9.68 -3.53
N GLY A 103 -13.54 9.99 -2.26
CA GLY A 103 -13.62 9.02 -1.16
C GLY A 103 -14.97 8.30 -1.08
N ARG A 104 -16.08 9.05 -1.20
CA ARG A 104 -17.45 8.50 -1.19
C ARG A 104 -17.83 7.67 -2.41
N LYS A 105 -17.14 7.86 -3.54
CA LYS A 105 -17.36 7.09 -4.78
C LYS A 105 -16.44 5.87 -4.85
N SER A 106 -15.23 5.97 -4.32
CA SER A 106 -14.26 4.88 -4.24
C SER A 106 -14.82 3.68 -3.47
N THR A 107 -15.59 3.92 -2.42
CA THR A 107 -16.29 2.86 -1.67
C THR A 107 -17.32 2.08 -2.49
N LYS A 108 -17.74 2.59 -3.66
CA LYS A 108 -18.74 1.94 -4.53
C LYS A 108 -18.12 1.21 -5.72
N ASN A 109 -16.86 1.47 -6.06
CA ASN A 109 -16.18 0.80 -7.16
C ASN A 109 -15.39 -0.40 -6.64
N PRO A 110 -15.42 -1.56 -7.32
CA PRO A 110 -14.61 -2.69 -6.88
C PRO A 110 -13.13 -2.38 -7.17
N PHE A 111 -12.40 -1.91 -6.15
CA PHE A 111 -10.95 -1.67 -6.21
C PHE A 111 -10.19 -2.85 -6.82
N ARG A 112 -10.66 -4.08 -6.58
CA ARG A 112 -10.14 -5.32 -7.18
C ARG A 112 -9.97 -5.24 -8.69
N MET A 113 -10.89 -4.60 -9.41
CA MET A 113 -10.81 -4.44 -10.87
C MET A 113 -9.58 -3.60 -11.29
N PHE A 114 -9.20 -2.61 -10.49
CA PHE A 114 -8.05 -1.76 -10.80
C PHE A 114 -6.71 -2.43 -10.49
N PHE A 115 -6.65 -3.26 -9.46
CA PHE A 115 -5.51 -4.17 -9.26
C PHE A 115 -5.36 -5.13 -10.45
N PHE A 116 -6.47 -5.71 -10.91
CA PHE A 116 -6.45 -6.57 -12.10
C PHE A 116 -5.99 -5.81 -13.36
N LYS A 117 -6.53 -4.62 -13.62
CA LYS A 117 -6.11 -3.76 -14.75
C LYS A 117 -4.64 -3.34 -14.66
N ALA A 118 -4.08 -3.24 -13.46
CA ALA A 118 -2.67 -2.97 -13.23
C ALA A 118 -1.77 -4.19 -13.48
N GLY A 119 -2.34 -5.33 -13.85
CA GLY A 119 -1.62 -6.59 -13.95
C GLY A 119 -1.27 -7.20 -12.59
N LEU A 120 -1.80 -6.65 -11.49
CA LEU A 120 -1.57 -7.15 -10.13
C LEU A 120 -2.58 -8.24 -9.81
N ILE A 121 -2.26 -9.45 -10.28
CA ILE A 121 -3.04 -10.65 -10.04
C ILE A 121 -2.40 -11.40 -8.88
N ALA A 122 -3.15 -11.57 -7.80
CA ALA A 122 -2.67 -12.32 -6.66
C ALA A 122 -2.67 -13.82 -7.02
N THR A 123 -1.48 -14.37 -7.24
CA THR A 123 -1.24 -15.78 -7.55
C THR A 123 -0.69 -16.51 -6.31
N GLY A 124 -1.33 -17.58 -5.88
CA GLY A 124 -0.90 -18.36 -4.72
C GLY A 124 -1.90 -19.46 -4.38
N PRO A 125 -1.53 -20.40 -3.49
CA PRO A 125 -2.39 -21.51 -3.08
C PRO A 125 -3.68 -20.97 -2.44
N ARG A 126 -4.80 -21.54 -2.87
CA ARG A 126 -6.14 -21.19 -2.40
C ARG A 126 -6.81 -22.42 -1.81
N ASP A 127 -7.60 -22.24 -0.77
CA ASP A 127 -8.47 -23.27 -0.24
C ASP A 127 -9.65 -23.56 -1.20
N ALA A 128 -10.50 -24.51 -0.83
CA ALA A 128 -11.69 -24.86 -1.59
C ALA A 128 -12.69 -23.70 -1.78
N ASN A 129 -12.59 -22.64 -0.97
CA ASN A 129 -13.43 -21.44 -1.04
C ASN A 129 -12.76 -20.30 -1.84
N GLY A 130 -11.56 -20.52 -2.40
CA GLY A 130 -10.82 -19.51 -3.16
C GLY A 130 -10.07 -18.50 -2.31
N VAL A 131 -9.99 -18.70 -0.99
CA VAL A 131 -9.26 -17.85 -0.04
C VAL A 131 -7.79 -18.26 -0.03
N PHE A 132 -6.87 -17.29 0.08
CA PHE A 132 -5.45 -17.60 0.20
C PHE A 132 -5.18 -18.45 1.44
N ALA A 133 -4.55 -19.60 1.24
CA ALA A 133 -4.19 -20.52 2.31
C ALA A 133 -2.74 -20.96 2.12
N THR A 134 -1.89 -20.57 3.06
CA THR A 134 -0.51 -21.06 3.14
C THR A 134 -0.52 -22.36 3.95
N PRO A 135 0.22 -23.42 3.54
CA PRO A 135 0.38 -24.60 4.38
C PRO A 135 0.97 -24.19 5.73
N VAL A 136 0.43 -24.74 6.82
CA VAL A 136 1.02 -24.57 8.16
C VAL A 136 2.40 -25.24 8.12
N PRO A 137 3.50 -24.52 8.43
CA PRO A 137 4.81 -25.15 8.51
C PRO A 137 4.79 -26.22 9.60
N ALA A 138 5.37 -27.39 9.32
CA ALA A 138 5.54 -28.43 10.32
C ALA A 138 6.33 -27.84 11.49
N SER A 139 5.83 -27.96 12.72
CA SER A 139 6.53 -27.50 13.91
C SER A 139 7.91 -28.14 13.96
N GLU A 140 8.97 -27.33 13.95
CA GLU A 140 10.31 -27.79 14.27
C GLU A 140 10.29 -28.29 15.71
N GLU A 141 10.39 -29.60 15.90
CA GLU A 141 10.65 -30.19 17.22
C GLU A 141 11.99 -29.64 17.71
N VAL A 142 11.92 -28.81 18.76
CA VAL A 142 13.11 -28.36 19.49
C VAL A 142 13.70 -29.59 20.16
N VAL A 143 14.80 -30.09 19.60
CA VAL A 143 15.59 -31.16 20.22
C VAL A 143 16.31 -30.52 21.41
N GLU A 144 15.80 -30.78 22.61
CA GLU A 144 16.40 -30.37 23.87
C GLU A 144 17.72 -31.14 24.04
N ALA A 145 18.84 -30.43 23.91
CA ALA A 145 20.16 -31.01 24.14
C ALA A 145 20.32 -31.27 25.65
N THR A 146 20.18 -32.53 26.05
CA THR A 146 20.52 -32.98 27.40
C THR A 146 22.02 -32.88 27.60
N SER A 147 22.45 -31.96 28.45
CA SER A 147 23.82 -31.89 28.97
C SER A 147 24.04 -33.11 29.89
N GLU A 148 24.65 -34.17 29.37
CA GLU A 148 25.19 -35.23 30.24
C GLU A 148 26.45 -34.72 30.96
N GLU A 149 26.41 -34.83 32.29
CA GLU A 149 27.51 -34.63 33.22
C GLU A 149 28.74 -35.43 32.79
N ILE A 150 29.91 -34.79 32.78
CA ILE A 150 31.19 -35.49 32.87
C ILE A 150 31.76 -35.15 34.24
N ASP A 151 31.57 -36.07 35.19
CA ASP A 151 32.34 -36.13 36.42
C ASP A 151 32.95 -37.54 36.58
N GLU A 152 34.22 -37.55 37.03
CA GLU A 152 35.00 -38.66 37.60
C GLU A 152 35.50 -39.80 36.66
N ALA A 153 36.72 -40.36 36.76
CA ALA A 153 37.76 -40.32 37.78
C ALA A 153 39.12 -40.86 37.27
N THR A 154 40.19 -40.50 38.00
CA THR A 154 41.41 -41.29 38.31
C THR A 154 42.31 -41.86 37.19
N SER A 155 43.52 -41.31 37.04
CA SER A 155 44.76 -41.88 37.61
C SER A 155 45.94 -40.91 37.50
#